data_AF-A0A015Y986-F1
#
_entry.id   AF-A0A015Y986-F1
#
_cell.length_a   1.000
_cell.length_b   1.000
_cell.length_c   1.000
_cell.angle_alpha   90.00
_cell.angle_beta   90.00
_cell.angle_gamma   90.00
#
_symmetry.space_group_name_H-M   'P 1'
#
loop_
_entity.id
_entity.type
_entity.pdbx_description
1 polymer ?
#
loop_
_entity_poly.entity_id
_entity_poly.type
_entity_poly.pdbx_seq_one_letter_code
_entity_poly.pdbx_strand_id
1 'polypeptide(L)'
;MSLSNLLIIFSSSFMALFPVVNPLGNGFVVNGFFTDLDPKQRKTAIRKLILNFIIIGVGTLVIGHLFLLMFGLAIPVIQLGGGILICKTAMELLGDSNSPDQEESSRNMDSLKWKNIEQKIFYPITFPISIGPGSISVIFTLMASASVKGKLLQTGINYFVIALVIVCMAAILYIFLSQGQRIIQKLGPVGNQIINKLVAFFTFCIGIQISVTGISQIFHLSIL
;
A
#
# COMPACT_ATOMS: atom_id res chain seq x y z
N MET A 1 0.89 24.33 -15.85
CA MET A 1 1.37 23.84 -14.53
C MET A 1 2.87 23.60 -14.68
N SER A 2 3.71 24.14 -13.80
CA SER A 2 5.16 23.97 -13.93
C SER A 2 5.55 22.51 -13.69
N LEU A 3 6.55 22.01 -14.44
CA LEU A 3 7.13 20.67 -14.27
C LEU A 3 7.57 20.43 -12.81
N SER A 4 8.03 21.47 -12.13
CA SER A 4 8.40 21.45 -10.71
C SER A 4 7.24 20.98 -9.82
N ASN A 5 6.02 21.44 -10.07
CA ASN A 5 4.87 21.11 -9.22
C ASN A 5 4.45 19.64 -9.40
N LEU A 6 4.55 19.11 -10.61
CA LEU A 6 4.27 17.70 -10.88
C LEU A 6 5.29 16.80 -10.18
N LEU A 7 6.57 17.16 -10.22
CA LEU A 7 7.64 16.45 -9.51
C LEU A 7 7.43 16.47 -7.98
N ILE A 8 6.99 17.59 -7.43
CA ILE A 8 6.69 17.70 -5.99
C ILE A 8 5.52 16.77 -5.61
N ILE A 9 4.44 16.76 -6.40
CA ILE A 9 3.29 15.88 -6.15
C ILE A 9 3.70 14.41 -6.27
N PHE A 10 4.47 14.06 -7.30
CA PHE A 10 4.97 12.71 -7.49
C PHE A 10 5.83 12.26 -6.29
N SER A 11 6.82 13.07 -5.90
CA SER A 11 7.74 12.74 -4.81
C SER A 11 7.03 12.62 -3.47
N SER A 12 6.16 13.59 -3.14
CA SER A 12 5.39 13.56 -1.89
C SER A 12 4.42 12.38 -1.83
N SER A 13 3.72 12.08 -2.92
CA SER A 13 2.84 10.92 -3.03
C SER A 13 3.61 9.61 -2.91
N PHE A 14 4.78 9.52 -3.54
CA PHE A 14 5.67 8.37 -3.46
C PHE A 14 6.15 8.15 -2.02
N MET A 15 6.61 9.22 -1.35
CA MET A 15 7.09 9.14 0.02
C MET A 15 5.98 8.82 1.03
N ALA A 16 4.75 9.25 0.79
CA ALA A 16 3.60 8.88 1.62
C ALA A 16 3.18 7.42 1.41
N LEU A 17 3.15 6.94 0.17
CA LEU A 17 2.63 5.62 -0.17
C LEU A 17 3.66 4.50 0.02
N PHE A 18 4.95 4.76 -0.21
CA PHE A 18 6.01 3.74 -0.18
C PHE A 18 6.11 3.02 1.17
N PRO A 19 6.19 3.70 2.33
CA PRO A 19 6.33 3.02 3.61
C PRO A 19 5.08 2.25 3.98
N VAL A 20 3.90 2.83 3.70
CA VAL A 20 2.60 2.22 4.02
C VAL A 20 2.32 0.99 3.18
N VAL A 21 2.66 1.01 1.89
CA VAL A 21 2.58 -0.18 1.02
C VAL A 21 3.68 -1.20 1.35
N ASN A 22 4.82 -0.76 1.90
CA ASN A 22 5.98 -1.59 2.21
C ASN A 22 6.25 -2.70 1.17
N PRO A 23 6.55 -2.35 -0.10
CA PRO A 23 6.71 -3.35 -1.16
C PRO A 23 7.87 -4.34 -0.88
N LEU A 24 8.80 -3.96 0.00
CA LEU A 24 9.90 -4.80 0.46
C LEU A 24 9.40 -5.92 1.37
N GLY A 25 8.76 -5.56 2.49
CA GLY A 25 8.21 -6.51 3.46
C GLY A 25 7.07 -7.34 2.87
N ASN A 26 6.18 -6.69 2.11
CA ASN A 26 5.11 -7.38 1.40
C ASN A 26 5.68 -8.33 0.35
N GLY A 27 6.73 -7.94 -0.36
CA GLY A 27 7.46 -8.83 -1.27
C GLY A 27 7.97 -10.09 -0.56
N PHE A 28 8.46 -9.98 0.68
CA PHE A 28 8.90 -11.13 1.48
C PHE A 28 7.73 -12.05 1.85
N VAL A 29 6.70 -11.49 2.49
CA VAL A 29 5.51 -12.23 2.97
C VAL A 29 4.80 -12.93 1.82
N VAL A 30 4.53 -12.19 0.74
CA VAL A 30 3.85 -12.71 -0.45
C VAL A 30 4.68 -13.78 -1.17
N ASN A 31 6.00 -13.62 -1.23
CA ASN A 31 6.85 -14.63 -1.87
C ASN A 31 6.81 -15.97 -1.13
N GLY A 32 6.55 -15.98 0.19
CA GLY A 32 6.27 -17.19 0.97
C GLY A 32 5.11 -18.01 0.41
N PHE A 33 4.00 -17.35 0.00
CA PHE A 33 2.83 -18.00 -0.62
C PHE A 33 3.12 -18.61 -2.00
N PHE A 34 4.22 -18.22 -2.64
CA PHE A 34 4.56 -18.64 -4.01
C PHE A 34 5.77 -19.59 -4.06
N THR A 35 6.28 -20.04 -2.92
CA THR A 35 7.51 -20.86 -2.81
C THR A 35 7.37 -22.22 -3.51
N ASP A 36 6.20 -22.86 -3.39
CA ASP A 36 5.94 -24.21 -3.93
C ASP A 36 5.31 -24.20 -5.34
N LEU A 37 5.26 -23.04 -5.99
CA LEU A 37 4.66 -22.91 -7.33
C LEU A 37 5.69 -23.15 -8.43
N ASP A 38 5.24 -23.77 -9.52
CA ASP A 38 6.03 -23.86 -10.74
C ASP A 38 6.38 -22.44 -11.27
N PRO A 39 7.53 -22.26 -11.95
CA PRO A 39 7.94 -20.95 -12.46
C PRO A 39 6.89 -20.25 -13.34
N LYS A 40 6.12 -21.02 -14.13
CA LYS A 40 5.02 -20.50 -14.97
C LYS A 40 3.82 -20.05 -14.13
N GLN A 41 3.48 -20.81 -13.10
CA GLN A 41 2.40 -20.52 -12.16
C GLN A 41 2.74 -19.30 -11.31
N ARG A 42 3.95 -19.24 -10.76
CA ARG A 42 4.46 -18.10 -9.99
C ARG A 42 4.41 -16.80 -10.78
N LYS A 43 4.86 -16.79 -12.04
CA LYS A 43 4.78 -15.60 -12.91
C LYS A 43 3.34 -15.13 -13.14
N THR A 44 2.42 -16.08 -13.30
CA THR A 44 0.99 -15.80 -13.49
C THR A 44 0.36 -15.25 -12.20
N ALA A 45 0.73 -15.81 -11.04
CA ALA A 45 0.24 -15.34 -9.74
C ALA A 45 0.71 -13.92 -9.43
N ILE A 46 2.00 -13.63 -9.65
CA ILE A 46 2.57 -12.28 -9.50
C ILE A 46 1.85 -11.30 -10.42
N ARG A 47 1.63 -11.64 -11.70
CA ARG A 47 0.90 -10.76 -12.63
C ARG A 47 -0.52 -10.46 -12.16
N LYS A 48 -1.26 -11.46 -11.69
CA LYS A 48 -2.62 -11.28 -11.16
C LYS A 48 -2.61 -10.41 -9.90
N LEU A 49 -1.64 -10.61 -9.00
CA LEU A 49 -1.48 -9.78 -7.81
C LEU A 49 -1.24 -8.32 -8.17
N ILE A 50 -0.29 -8.06 -9.08
CA ILE A 50 0.03 -6.70 -9.54
C ILE A 50 -1.16 -6.05 -10.24
N LEU A 51 -1.89 -6.80 -11.07
CA LEU A 51 -3.11 -6.32 -11.69
C LEU A 51 -4.16 -5.93 -10.65
N ASN A 52 -4.41 -6.80 -9.66
CA ASN A 52 -5.35 -6.51 -8.58
C ASN A 52 -4.90 -5.30 -7.74
N PHE A 53 -3.60 -5.17 -7.45
CA PHE A 53 -3.05 -4.01 -6.74
C PHE A 53 -3.34 -2.70 -7.49
N ILE A 54 -3.11 -2.68 -8.80
CA ILE A 54 -3.40 -1.52 -9.66
C ILE A 54 -4.90 -1.25 -9.70
N ILE A 55 -5.73 -2.28 -9.89
CA ILE A 55 -7.19 -2.14 -9.93
C ILE A 55 -7.72 -1.57 -8.62
N ILE A 56 -7.28 -2.08 -7.47
CA ILE A 56 -7.72 -1.59 -6.16
C ILE A 56 -7.22 -0.17 -5.92
N GLY A 57 -5.95 0.12 -6.21
CA GLY A 57 -5.37 1.44 -6.00
C GLY A 57 -5.99 2.51 -6.90
N VAL A 58 -6.03 2.28 -8.20
CA VAL A 58 -6.65 3.19 -9.18
C VAL A 58 -8.16 3.24 -9.00
N GLY A 59 -8.81 2.11 -8.71
CA GLY A 59 -10.24 2.06 -8.40
C GLY A 59 -10.58 2.91 -7.18
N THR A 60 -9.79 2.84 -6.12
CA THR A 60 -9.92 3.72 -4.94
C THR A 60 -9.72 5.19 -5.33
N LEU A 61 -8.74 5.50 -6.18
CA LEU A 61 -8.50 6.86 -6.64
C LEU A 61 -9.67 7.44 -7.45
N VAL A 62 -10.31 6.63 -8.30
CA VAL A 62 -11.40 7.06 -9.19
C VAL A 62 -12.75 7.07 -8.48
N ILE A 63 -13.10 5.97 -7.80
CA ILE A 63 -14.38 5.78 -7.13
C ILE A 63 -14.41 6.54 -5.80
N GLY A 64 -13.25 6.79 -5.20
CA GLY A 64 -13.17 7.30 -3.85
C GLY A 64 -13.94 8.59 -3.64
N HIS A 65 -13.86 9.57 -4.55
CA HIS A 65 -14.63 10.81 -4.45
C HIS A 65 -16.15 10.56 -4.42
N LEU A 66 -16.66 9.62 -5.22
CA LEU A 66 -18.08 9.25 -5.19
C LEU A 66 -18.46 8.60 -3.86
N PHE A 67 -17.58 7.75 -3.32
CA PHE A 67 -17.76 7.13 -2.02
C PHE A 67 -17.82 8.20 -0.90
N LEU A 68 -16.93 9.19 -0.94
CA LEU A 68 -16.94 10.32 0.01
C LEU A 68 -18.28 11.06 0.01
N LEU A 69 -18.79 11.37 -1.19
CA LEU A 69 -20.06 12.07 -1.35
C LEU A 69 -21.26 11.24 -0.86
N MET A 70 -21.28 9.94 -1.18
CA MET A 70 -22.40 9.06 -0.81
C MET A 70 -22.52 8.90 0.71
N PHE A 71 -21.41 8.81 1.43
CA PHE A 71 -21.39 8.70 2.89
C PHE A 71 -21.36 10.05 3.61
N GLY A 72 -21.28 11.17 2.87
CA GLY A 72 -21.15 12.51 3.47
C GLY A 72 -19.86 12.68 4.30
N LEU A 73 -18.81 11.92 3.99
CA LEU A 73 -17.56 11.95 4.75
C LEU A 73 -16.71 13.13 4.34
N ALA A 74 -16.36 13.96 5.31
CA ALA A 74 -15.40 15.02 5.10
C ALA A 74 -13.98 14.44 4.96
N ILE A 75 -13.20 14.99 4.04
CA ILE A 75 -11.78 14.67 3.82
C ILE A 75 -10.98 14.58 5.14
N PRO A 76 -11.08 15.55 6.07
CA PRO A 76 -10.31 15.53 7.32
C PRO A 76 -10.61 14.32 8.21
N VAL A 77 -11.85 13.81 8.17
CA VAL A 77 -12.28 12.65 8.95
C VAL A 77 -11.58 11.39 8.46
N ILE A 78 -11.36 11.28 7.15
CA ILE A 78 -10.66 10.14 6.55
C ILE A 78 -9.17 10.23 6.75
N GLN A 79 -8.60 11.43 6.74
CA GLN A 79 -7.22 11.62 7.15
C GLN A 79 -7.03 11.16 8.60
N LEU A 80 -7.92 11.56 9.52
CA LEU A 80 -7.84 11.13 10.91
C LEU A 80 -7.99 9.61 11.08
N GLY A 81 -9.11 9.04 10.62
CA GLY A 81 -9.36 7.61 10.79
C GLY A 81 -8.34 6.74 10.06
N GLY A 82 -7.90 7.22 8.90
CA GLY A 82 -6.89 6.59 8.08
C GLY A 82 -5.48 6.64 8.67
N GLY A 83 -5.07 7.78 9.20
CA GLY A 83 -3.82 7.93 9.94
C GLY A 83 -3.76 7.03 11.18
N ILE A 84 -4.88 6.92 11.92
CA ILE A 84 -4.99 5.98 13.06
C ILE A 84 -4.80 4.53 12.60
N LEU A 85 -5.40 4.15 11.48
CA LEU A 85 -5.26 2.80 10.93
C LEU A 85 -3.83 2.51 10.49
N ILE A 86 -3.16 3.47 9.84
CA ILE A 86 -1.75 3.37 9.47
C ILE A 86 -0.88 3.21 10.71
N CYS A 87 -1.13 3.98 11.78
CA CYS A 87 -0.43 3.82 13.06
C CYS A 87 -0.62 2.42 13.63
N LYS A 88 -1.85 1.88 13.61
CA LYS A 88 -2.12 0.51 14.05
C LYS A 88 -1.32 -0.52 13.25
N THR A 89 -1.37 -0.43 11.92
CA THR A 89 -0.60 -1.33 11.04
C THR A 89 0.90 -1.21 11.29
N ALA A 90 1.41 0.00 11.50
CA ALA A 90 2.82 0.21 11.82
C ALA A 90 3.21 -0.38 13.18
N MET A 91 2.34 -0.27 14.19
CA MET A 91 2.56 -0.88 15.50
C MET A 91 2.57 -2.41 15.44
N GLU A 92 1.71 -3.02 14.63
CA GLU A 92 1.72 -4.46 14.36
C GLU A 92 3.06 -4.87 13.72
N LEU A 93 3.53 -4.13 12.71
CA LEU A 93 4.82 -4.38 12.06
C LEU A 93 6.04 -4.15 12.98
N LEU A 94 5.96 -3.23 13.96
CA LEU A 94 7.00 -3.01 14.96
C LEU A 94 7.00 -4.08 16.05
N GLY A 95 5.79 -4.50 16.46
CA GLY A 95 5.50 -5.44 17.53
C GLY A 95 5.80 -6.89 17.18
N ASP A 96 5.73 -7.26 15.90
CA ASP A 96 6.21 -8.54 15.39
C ASP A 96 7.74 -8.64 15.53
N SER A 97 8.17 -8.97 16.75
CA SER A 97 9.56 -9.25 17.10
C SER A 97 9.82 -10.72 17.35
N ASN A 98 8.78 -11.57 17.48
CA ASN A 98 8.91 -13.02 17.60
C ASN A 98 7.54 -13.67 17.36
N SER A 99 7.32 -14.23 16.16
CA SER A 99 6.44 -15.37 15.91
C SER A 99 6.77 -15.89 14.50
N PRO A 100 7.36 -17.08 14.36
CA PRO A 100 7.32 -17.85 13.11
C PRO A 100 5.88 -18.20 12.67
N ASP A 101 4.87 -17.85 13.47
CA ASP A 101 3.49 -18.30 13.31
C ASP A 101 2.62 -17.32 12.51
N GLN A 102 3.06 -16.98 11.29
CA GLN A 102 2.13 -17.04 10.16
C GLN A 102 2.41 -18.27 9.28
N GLU A 103 3.07 -19.28 9.85
CA GLU A 103 3.10 -20.66 9.35
C GLU A 103 1.85 -21.48 9.71
N GLU A 104 0.67 -20.89 9.91
CA GLU A 104 -0.53 -21.72 10.15
C GLU A 104 -1.82 -21.11 9.61
N SER A 105 -1.93 -21.06 8.29
CA SER A 105 -3.22 -21.36 7.68
C SER A 105 -3.03 -22.20 6.42
N SER A 106 -3.40 -23.48 6.54
CA SER A 106 -3.45 -24.52 5.51
C SER A 106 -2.13 -25.21 5.11
N ARG A 107 -1.42 -25.80 6.09
CA ARG A 107 -0.78 -27.11 5.86
C ARG A 107 -1.88 -28.17 5.78
N ASN A 108 -2.51 -28.29 4.63
CA ASN A 108 -3.23 -29.50 4.23
C ASN A 108 -3.61 -29.42 2.74
N MET A 109 -3.48 -30.56 2.07
CA MET A 109 -4.10 -30.96 0.79
C MET A 109 -3.29 -30.77 -0.50
N ASP A 110 -2.71 -31.88 -0.95
CA ASP A 110 -3.07 -32.59 -2.19
C ASP A 110 -3.48 -31.78 -3.42
N SER A 111 -2.72 -31.99 -4.50
CA SER A 111 -3.04 -31.99 -5.96
C SER A 111 -4.00 -30.97 -6.61
N LEU A 112 -4.55 -29.99 -5.88
CA LEU A 112 -5.43 -28.89 -6.36
C LEU A 112 -4.86 -27.49 -6.01
N LYS A 113 -3.54 -27.38 -5.84
CA LYS A 113 -2.84 -26.18 -5.32
C LYS A 113 -3.05 -24.89 -6.13
N TRP A 114 -3.09 -24.95 -7.46
CA TRP A 114 -3.21 -23.74 -8.30
C TRP A 114 -4.56 -23.04 -8.14
N LYS A 115 -5.66 -23.79 -8.09
CA LYS A 115 -7.01 -23.22 -8.02
C LYS A 115 -7.26 -22.55 -6.66
N ASN A 116 -6.73 -23.13 -5.58
CA ASN A 116 -6.78 -22.56 -4.23
C ASN A 116 -5.90 -21.32 -4.09
N ILE A 117 -4.70 -21.30 -4.69
CA ILE A 117 -3.84 -20.10 -4.70
C ILE A 117 -4.47 -19.01 -5.56
N GLU A 118 -5.06 -19.34 -6.70
CA GLU A 118 -5.72 -18.38 -7.58
C GLU A 118 -6.86 -17.61 -6.88
N GLN A 119 -7.64 -18.30 -6.03
CA GLN A 119 -8.65 -17.68 -5.18
C GLN A 119 -8.03 -16.80 -4.09
N LYS A 120 -6.88 -17.21 -3.53
CA LYS A 120 -6.15 -16.44 -2.50
C LYS A 120 -5.43 -15.20 -3.03
N ILE A 121 -5.15 -15.12 -4.34
CA ILE A 121 -4.44 -13.98 -4.95
C ILE A 121 -5.19 -12.68 -4.69
N PHE A 122 -6.52 -12.65 -4.83
CA PHE A 122 -7.30 -11.45 -4.54
C PHE A 122 -7.38 -11.18 -3.03
N TYR A 123 -7.84 -12.18 -2.26
CA TYR A 123 -7.94 -12.12 -0.81
C TYR A 123 -7.35 -13.39 -0.18
N PRO A 124 -6.39 -13.33 0.76
CA PRO A 124 -5.88 -12.12 1.42
C PRO A 124 -4.62 -11.50 0.75
N ILE A 125 -4.05 -12.13 -0.29
CA ILE A 125 -2.69 -11.82 -0.77
C ILE A 125 -2.59 -10.41 -1.35
N THR A 126 -3.51 -10.02 -2.24
CA THR A 126 -3.53 -8.63 -2.74
C THR A 126 -4.13 -7.72 -1.67
N PHE A 127 -5.32 -8.04 -1.18
CA PHE A 127 -6.00 -7.28 -0.13
C PHE A 127 -6.31 -8.20 1.06
N PRO A 128 -5.88 -7.88 2.30
CA PRO A 128 -5.24 -6.63 2.72
C PRO A 128 -3.69 -6.68 2.73
N ILE A 129 -3.04 -7.81 2.38
CA ILE A 129 -1.60 -7.97 2.61
C ILE A 129 -0.78 -6.99 1.75
N SER A 130 -1.01 -6.91 0.43
CA SER A 130 -0.20 -6.06 -0.46
C SER A 130 -0.69 -4.61 -0.53
N ILE A 131 -2.00 -4.41 -0.68
CA ILE A 131 -2.67 -3.12 -0.61
C ILE A 131 -3.63 -3.17 0.57
N GLY A 132 -3.18 -2.65 1.70
CA GLY A 132 -3.94 -2.68 2.94
C GLY A 132 -4.91 -1.51 3.06
N PRO A 133 -5.75 -1.51 4.09
CA PRO A 133 -6.64 -0.39 4.35
C PRO A 133 -5.88 0.89 4.73
N GLY A 134 -4.64 0.77 5.27
CA GLY A 134 -3.72 1.90 5.42
C GLY A 134 -3.31 2.52 4.07
N SER A 135 -3.00 1.72 3.06
CA SER A 135 -2.67 2.21 1.71
C SER A 135 -3.87 2.91 1.07
N ILE A 136 -5.08 2.36 1.25
CA ILE A 136 -6.35 2.96 0.79
C ILE A 136 -6.55 4.34 1.44
N SER A 137 -6.30 4.47 2.75
CA SER A 137 -6.36 5.76 3.45
C SER A 137 -5.38 6.79 2.88
N VAL A 138 -4.14 6.39 2.58
CA VAL A 138 -3.16 7.31 1.97
C VAL A 138 -3.66 7.75 0.60
N ILE A 139 -4.19 6.84 -0.22
CA ILE A 139 -4.75 7.18 -1.54
C ILE A 139 -5.90 8.20 -1.40
N PHE A 140 -6.80 8.02 -0.43
CA PHE A 140 -7.85 9.00 -0.14
C PHE A 140 -7.29 10.36 0.29
N THR A 141 -6.29 10.36 1.16
CA THR A 141 -5.62 11.58 1.62
C THR A 141 -4.96 12.32 0.47
N LEU A 142 -4.26 11.61 -0.41
CA LEU A 142 -3.59 12.17 -1.58
C LEU A 142 -4.60 12.70 -2.61
N MET A 143 -5.67 11.95 -2.87
CA MET A 143 -6.79 12.36 -3.72
C MET A 143 -7.38 13.69 -3.24
N ALA A 144 -7.58 13.79 -1.94
CA ALA A 144 -8.18 14.95 -1.31
C ALA A 144 -7.27 16.19 -1.38
N SER A 145 -5.98 16.03 -1.07
CA SER A 145 -4.98 17.11 -1.19
C SER A 145 -4.77 17.54 -2.65
N ALA A 146 -4.97 16.64 -3.61
CA ALA A 146 -4.85 16.93 -5.04
C ALA A 146 -6.08 17.61 -5.65
N SER A 147 -7.23 17.60 -4.96
CA SER A 147 -8.48 18.20 -5.44
C SER A 147 -8.44 19.72 -5.26
N VAL A 148 -8.04 20.44 -6.32
CA VAL A 148 -8.01 21.90 -6.33
C VAL A 148 -9.38 22.43 -6.80
N LYS A 149 -10.06 23.19 -5.93
CA LYS A 149 -11.33 23.85 -6.28
C LYS A 149 -11.16 24.74 -7.52
N GLY A 150 -11.92 24.45 -8.59
CA GLY A 150 -12.11 25.36 -9.73
C GLY A 150 -11.30 25.10 -11.01
N LYS A 151 -10.44 24.07 -11.10
CA LYS A 151 -9.69 23.74 -12.33
C LYS A 151 -9.72 22.24 -12.65
N LEU A 152 -10.78 21.78 -13.33
CA LEU A 152 -10.98 20.37 -13.72
C LEU A 152 -9.78 19.76 -14.45
N LEU A 153 -9.17 20.52 -15.38
CA LEU A 153 -7.96 20.08 -16.10
C LEU A 153 -6.76 19.84 -15.17
N GLN A 154 -6.60 20.67 -14.13
CA GLN A 154 -5.48 20.57 -13.21
C GLN A 154 -5.67 19.44 -12.19
N THR A 155 -6.90 19.23 -11.73
CA THR A 155 -7.27 18.08 -10.89
C THR A 155 -7.05 16.76 -11.64
N GLY A 156 -7.44 16.69 -12.93
CA GLY A 156 -7.20 15.50 -13.77
C GLY A 156 -5.71 15.16 -13.91
N ILE A 157 -4.86 16.16 -14.12
CA ILE A 157 -3.40 15.97 -14.21
C ILE A 157 -2.83 15.47 -12.87
N ASN A 158 -3.26 16.04 -11.74
CA ASN A 158 -2.79 15.60 -10.41
C ASN A 158 -3.18 14.14 -10.13
N TYR A 159 -4.41 13.75 -10.51
CA TYR A 159 -4.89 12.38 -10.34
C TYR A 159 -4.09 11.42 -11.23
N PHE A 160 -3.75 11.83 -12.45
CA PHE A 160 -2.88 11.06 -13.32
C PHE A 160 -1.49 10.84 -12.71
N VAL A 161 -0.90 11.86 -12.07
CA VAL A 161 0.39 11.71 -11.36
C VAL A 161 0.27 10.73 -10.18
N ILE A 162 -0.80 10.78 -9.40
CA ILE A 162 -1.02 9.82 -8.30
C ILE A 162 -1.20 8.40 -8.84
N ALA A 163 -1.96 8.23 -9.93
CA ALA A 163 -2.10 6.94 -10.59
C ALA A 163 -0.75 6.40 -11.09
N LEU A 164 0.11 7.26 -11.63
CA LEU A 164 1.47 6.90 -12.03
C LEU A 164 2.29 6.42 -10.82
N VAL A 165 2.18 7.07 -9.66
CA VAL A 165 2.83 6.62 -8.42
C VAL A 165 2.36 5.23 -8.00
N ILE A 166 1.05 4.95 -8.08
CA ILE A 166 0.48 3.61 -7.77
C ILE A 166 1.06 2.55 -8.72
N VAL A 167 1.14 2.85 -10.02
CA VAL A 167 1.75 1.95 -11.02
C VAL A 167 3.24 1.75 -10.74
N CYS A 168 3.97 2.80 -10.37
CA CYS A 168 5.37 2.69 -9.96
C CYS A 168 5.54 1.80 -8.72
N MET A 169 4.67 1.92 -7.71
CA MET A 169 4.69 1.02 -6.54
C MET A 169 4.44 -0.43 -6.92
N ALA A 170 3.47 -0.66 -7.82
CA ALA A 170 3.17 -1.98 -8.34
C ALA A 170 4.38 -2.56 -9.13
N ALA A 171 5.09 -1.73 -9.90
CA ALA A 171 6.30 -2.14 -10.60
C ALA A 171 7.44 -2.49 -9.64
N ILE A 172 7.63 -1.72 -8.56
CA ILE A 172 8.59 -2.03 -7.50
C ILE A 172 8.23 -3.37 -6.85
N LEU A 173 6.98 -3.56 -6.43
CA LEU A 173 6.50 -4.81 -5.85
C LEU A 173 6.71 -6.00 -6.81
N TYR A 174 6.46 -5.82 -8.12
CA TYR A 174 6.73 -6.84 -9.14
C TYR A 174 8.21 -7.25 -9.17
N ILE A 175 9.13 -6.26 -9.15
CA ILE A 175 10.57 -6.52 -9.13
C ILE A 175 10.95 -7.30 -7.86
N PHE A 176 10.45 -6.89 -6.70
CA PHE A 176 10.70 -7.58 -5.43
C PHE A 176 10.13 -8.99 -5.41
N LEU A 177 8.95 -9.23 -5.97
CA LEU A 177 8.38 -10.58 -6.07
C LEU A 177 9.13 -11.46 -7.07
N SER A 178 9.52 -10.91 -8.22
CA SER A 178 10.25 -11.65 -9.25
C SER A 178 11.66 -12.01 -8.80
N GLN A 179 12.34 -11.10 -8.10
CA GLN A 179 13.71 -11.30 -7.61
C GLN A 179 13.77 -11.73 -6.14
N GLY A 180 12.62 -11.93 -5.48
CA GLY A 180 12.51 -12.11 -4.04
C GLY A 180 13.43 -13.18 -3.48
N GLN A 181 13.50 -14.35 -4.11
CA GLN A 181 14.40 -15.42 -3.66
C GLN A 181 15.88 -15.00 -3.65
N ARG A 182 16.34 -14.20 -4.62
CA ARG A 182 17.74 -13.72 -4.66
C ARG A 182 17.99 -12.60 -3.66
N ILE A 183 17.02 -11.70 -3.47
CA ILE A 183 17.11 -10.59 -2.53
C ILE A 183 17.11 -11.12 -1.09
N ILE A 184 16.22 -12.06 -0.78
CA ILE A 184 16.11 -12.71 0.52
C ILE A 184 17.39 -13.45 0.90
N GLN A 185 17.97 -14.19 -0.05
CA GLN A 185 19.24 -14.90 0.18
C GLN A 185 20.41 -13.95 0.42
N LYS A 186 20.39 -12.72 -0.13
CA LYS A 186 21.45 -11.72 0.08
C LYS A 186 21.29 -10.92 1.38
N LEU A 187 20.06 -10.57 1.76
CA LEU A 187 19.79 -9.77 2.96
C LEU A 187 19.87 -10.59 4.26
N GLY A 188 19.63 -11.89 4.17
CA GLY A 188 19.50 -12.77 5.33
C GLY A 188 18.28 -12.43 6.20
N PRO A 189 17.92 -13.30 7.16
CA PRO A 189 16.76 -13.10 8.03
C PRO A 189 16.90 -11.84 8.90
N VAL A 190 18.10 -11.56 9.40
CA VAL A 190 18.39 -10.40 10.27
C VAL A 190 18.26 -9.07 9.52
N GLY A 191 18.82 -8.97 8.30
CA GLY A 191 18.75 -7.76 7.50
C GLY A 191 17.31 -7.41 7.10
N ASN A 192 16.51 -8.42 6.76
CA ASN A 192 15.09 -8.23 6.47
C ASN A 192 14.32 -7.69 7.69
N GLN A 193 14.60 -8.21 8.89
CA GLN A 193 13.96 -7.76 10.12
C GLN A 193 14.28 -6.28 10.43
N ILE A 194 15.53 -5.86 10.24
CA ILE A 194 15.94 -4.46 10.43
C ILE A 194 15.22 -3.54 9.45
N ILE A 195 15.18 -3.89 8.16
CA ILE A 195 14.50 -3.09 7.14
C ILE A 195 13.00 -2.97 7.43
N ASN A 196 12.35 -4.08 7.77
CA ASN A 196 10.92 -4.05 8.12
C ASN A 196 10.65 -3.17 9.34
N LYS A 197 11.50 -3.20 10.36
CA LYS A 197 11.37 -2.31 11.53
C LYS A 197 11.56 -0.84 11.16
N LEU A 198 12.51 -0.51 10.28
CA LEU A 198 12.70 0.85 9.79
C LEU A 198 11.49 1.33 8.98
N VAL A 199 10.99 0.52 8.05
CA VAL A 199 9.79 0.85 7.26
C VAL A 199 8.59 1.04 8.18
N ALA A 200 8.39 0.16 9.16
CA ALA A 200 7.32 0.27 10.14
C ALA A 200 7.38 1.58 10.94
N PHE A 201 8.57 1.99 11.37
CA PHE A 201 8.76 3.29 12.04
C PHE A 201 8.37 4.47 11.13
N PHE A 202 8.82 4.50 9.87
CA PHE A 202 8.43 5.56 8.94
C PHE A 202 6.92 5.57 8.66
N THR A 203 6.31 4.39 8.51
CA THR A 203 4.85 4.23 8.36
C THR A 203 4.11 4.80 9.56
N PHE A 204 4.59 4.56 10.78
CA PHE A 204 4.02 5.13 12.00
C PHE A 204 4.07 6.66 11.98
N CYS A 205 5.24 7.24 11.66
CA CYS A 205 5.40 8.69 11.54
C CYS A 205 4.45 9.31 10.50
N ILE A 206 4.28 8.65 9.34
CA ILE A 206 3.34 9.10 8.30
C ILE A 206 1.90 9.03 8.80
N GLY A 207 1.52 7.95 9.51
CA GLY A 207 0.21 7.81 10.12
C GLY A 207 -0.11 8.94 11.11
N ILE A 208 0.86 9.31 11.95
CA ILE A 208 0.74 10.44 12.88
C ILE A 208 0.57 11.75 12.10
N GLN A 209 1.41 12.01 11.10
CA GLN A 209 1.35 13.25 10.30
C GLN A 209 -0.02 13.43 9.65
N ILE A 210 -0.57 12.36 9.06
CA ILE A 210 -1.90 12.39 8.43
C ILE A 210 -2.99 12.60 9.50
N SER A 211 -2.88 11.94 10.65
CA SER A 211 -3.85 12.10 11.76
C SER A 211 -3.88 13.54 12.27
N VAL A 212 -2.71 14.13 12.51
CA VAL A 212 -2.55 15.51 12.98
C VAL A 212 -3.08 16.50 11.95
N THR A 213 -2.83 16.26 10.66
CA THR A 213 -3.38 17.09 9.57
C THR A 213 -4.91 17.03 9.55
N GLY A 214 -5.49 15.83 9.71
CA GLY A 214 -6.93 15.65 9.82
C GLY A 214 -7.53 16.41 11.01
N ILE A 215 -6.95 16.27 12.20
CA ILE A 215 -7.39 17.00 13.41
C ILE A 215 -7.28 18.51 13.20
N SER A 216 -6.16 18.99 12.65
CA SER A 216 -5.96 20.41 12.35
C SER A 216 -7.07 20.96 11.47
N GLN A 217 -7.45 20.24 10.41
CA GLN A 217 -8.51 20.65 9.51
C GLN A 217 -9.90 20.57 10.14
N ILE A 218 -10.16 19.60 11.02
CA ILE A 218 -11.45 19.46 11.74
C ILE A 218 -11.65 20.62 12.71
N PHE A 219 -10.61 20.98 13.47
CA PHE A 219 -10.70 21.99 14.54
C PHE A 219 -10.24 23.38 14.12
N HIS A 220 -9.90 23.59 12.83
CA HIS A 220 -9.31 24.83 12.31
C HIS A 220 -8.05 25.27 13.10
N LEU A 221 -7.26 24.32 13.60
CA LEU A 221 -6.02 24.60 14.32
C LEU A 221 -4.89 24.87 13.31
N SER A 222 -4.24 26.02 13.40
CA SER A 222 -3.01 26.34 12.67
C SER A 222 -1.85 25.47 13.20
N ILE A 223 -1.51 24.39 12.51
CA ILE A 223 -0.30 23.61 12.80
C ILE A 223 0.81 24.04 11.84
N LEU A 224 1.98 24.30 12.41
CA LEU A 224 3.21 24.83 11.80
C LEU A 224 3.62 24.13 10.49
#